data_AF-A0A351TSJ0-F1
#
_entry.id   AF-A0A351TSJ0-F1
#
_cell.length_a   1.000
_cell.length_b   1.000
_cell.length_c   1.000
_cell.angle_alpha   90.00
_cell.angle_beta   90.00
_cell.angle_gamma   90.00
#
_symmetry.space_group_name_H-M   'P 1'
#
loop_
_entity.id
_entity.type
_entity.pdbx_description
1 polymer ?
#
loop_
_entity_poly.entity_id
_entity_poly.type
_entity_poly.pdbx_seq_one_letter_code
_entity_poly.pdbx_strand_id
1 'polypeptide(L)'
;MISTYDDYLPMPLSLSLDEMAALHREIAEEAGNDSDALELYEELITAATRYMSFRSNWLLWNREQKAENDPARTSCHNMVIVKFNQLARYLKMQGKAAAWREKLGEESDNSNSRKRLGDFACYLVLVNSLLAR
;
A
#
# COMPACT_ATOMS: atom_id res chain seq x y z
N MET A 1 16.68 -15.52 -11.15
CA MET A 1 16.70 -14.31 -12.00
C MET A 1 16.61 -13.12 -11.07
N ILE A 2 17.49 -12.13 -11.23
CA ILE A 2 17.43 -10.91 -10.43
C ILE A 2 16.28 -10.08 -11.00
N SER A 3 15.28 -9.76 -10.18
CA SER A 3 14.20 -8.84 -10.56
C SER A 3 14.66 -7.40 -10.41
N THR A 4 14.29 -6.57 -11.37
CA THR A 4 14.54 -5.13 -11.40
C THR A 4 13.23 -4.37 -11.40
N TYR A 5 13.30 -3.06 -11.23
CA TYR A 5 12.13 -2.19 -11.35
C TYR A 5 11.51 -2.23 -12.76
N ASP A 6 12.34 -2.39 -13.79
CA ASP A 6 11.89 -2.46 -15.19
C ASP A 6 11.01 -3.68 -15.46
N ASP A 7 11.15 -4.75 -14.68
CA ASP A 7 10.29 -5.94 -14.76
C ASP A 7 8.88 -5.69 -14.19
N TYR A 8 8.73 -4.70 -13.30
CA TYR A 8 7.46 -4.37 -12.65
C TYR A 8 6.61 -3.42 -13.49
N LEU A 9 7.22 -2.47 -14.20
CA LEU A 9 6.51 -1.45 -14.97
C LEU A 9 5.50 -2.02 -15.99
N PRO A 10 5.77 -3.12 -16.73
CA PRO A 10 4.82 -3.69 -17.69
C PRO A 10 3.64 -4.42 -17.03
N MET A 11 3.64 -4.62 -15.71
CA MET A 11 2.58 -5.35 -15.02
C MET A 11 1.24 -4.58 -15.09
N PRO A 12 0.09 -5.27 -15.21
CA PRO A 12 -1.21 -4.61 -15.25
C PRO A 12 -1.47 -3.75 -14.02
N LEU A 13 -1.88 -2.49 -14.23
CA LEU A 13 -2.15 -1.48 -13.19
C LEU A 13 -0.96 -1.14 -12.29
N SER A 14 0.27 -1.40 -12.75
CA SER A 14 1.48 -0.91 -12.08
C SER A 14 1.45 0.60 -11.88
N LEU A 15 2.24 1.06 -10.92
CA LEU A 15 2.44 2.46 -10.57
C LEU A 15 3.92 2.79 -10.74
N SER A 16 4.23 3.84 -11.49
CA SER A 16 5.57 4.41 -11.52
C SER A 16 5.96 4.98 -10.15
N LEU A 17 7.25 5.12 -9.85
CA LEU A 17 7.70 5.75 -8.61
C LEU A 17 7.23 7.20 -8.51
N ASP A 18 7.12 7.91 -9.64
CA ASP A 18 6.59 9.27 -9.69
C ASP A 18 5.11 9.32 -9.33
N GLU A 19 4.29 8.39 -9.83
CA GLU A 19 2.88 8.27 -9.44
C GLU A 19 2.75 7.93 -7.94
N MET A 20 3.55 6.99 -7.44
CA MET A 20 3.55 6.66 -6.01
C MET A 20 3.96 7.86 -5.15
N ALA A 21 4.99 8.61 -5.56
CA ALA A 21 5.42 9.81 -4.85
C ALA A 21 4.36 10.91 -4.86
N ALA A 22 3.65 11.10 -5.98
CA ALA A 22 2.54 12.05 -6.06
C ALA A 22 1.39 11.67 -5.12
N LEU A 23 0.95 10.40 -5.14
CA LEU A 23 -0.11 9.91 -4.25
C LEU A 23 0.26 10.03 -2.78
N HIS A 24 1.52 9.72 -2.43
CA HIS A 24 2.00 9.84 -1.06
C HIS A 24 2.05 11.30 -0.61
N ARG A 25 2.42 12.23 -1.50
CA ARG A 25 2.37 13.66 -1.21
C ARG A 25 0.93 14.14 -0.95
N GLU A 26 -0.03 13.69 -1.77
CA GLU A 26 -1.45 14.01 -1.55
C GLU A 26 -1.93 13.55 -0.16
N ILE A 27 -1.56 12.34 0.28
CA ILE A 27 -1.88 11.84 1.63
C ILE A 27 -1.28 12.77 2.70
N ALA A 28 0.01 13.10 2.57
CA ALA A 28 0.72 13.94 3.54
C ALA A 28 0.14 15.36 3.62
N GLU A 29 -0.20 15.97 2.49
CA GLU A 29 -0.80 17.31 2.41
C GLU A 29 -2.21 17.33 3.00
N GLU A 30 -3.02 16.30 2.77
CA GLU A 30 -4.37 16.22 3.31
C GLU A 30 -4.39 15.94 4.81
N ALA A 31 -3.51 15.05 5.30
CA ALA A 31 -3.36 14.76 6.72
C ALA A 31 -2.77 15.95 7.49
N GLY A 32 -1.76 16.63 6.92
CA GLY A 32 -1.11 17.78 7.55
C GLY A 32 -0.61 17.46 8.96
N ASN A 33 -1.07 18.23 9.95
CA ASN A 33 -0.74 18.04 11.37
C ASN A 33 -1.93 17.54 12.20
N ASP A 34 -2.97 17.02 11.54
CA ASP A 34 -4.14 16.47 12.23
C ASP A 34 -3.75 15.19 13.00
N SER A 35 -3.92 15.20 14.32
CA SER A 35 -3.44 14.11 15.18
C SER A 35 -4.08 12.76 14.85
N ASP A 36 -5.38 12.75 14.56
CA ASP A 36 -6.10 11.51 14.30
C ASP A 36 -5.74 10.98 12.90
N ALA A 37 -5.56 11.87 11.91
CA ALA A 37 -5.09 11.47 10.59
C ALA A 37 -3.67 10.87 10.65
N LEU A 38 -2.80 11.45 11.48
CA LEU A 38 -1.45 10.94 11.71
C LEU A 38 -1.47 9.58 12.42
N GLU A 39 -2.33 9.38 13.41
CA GLU A 39 -2.53 8.07 14.07
C GLU A 39 -3.04 7.02 13.06
N LEU A 40 -4.06 7.35 12.27
CA LEU A 40 -4.58 6.46 11.22
C LEU A 40 -3.52 6.13 10.16
N TYR A 41 -2.66 7.09 9.82
CA TYR A 41 -1.54 6.85 8.92
C TYR A 41 -0.47 5.95 9.55
N GLU A 42 -0.16 6.11 10.84
CA GLU A 42 0.74 5.20 11.57
C GLU A 42 0.19 3.76 11.59
N GLU A 43 -1.11 3.59 11.83
CA GLU A 43 -1.76 2.29 11.76
C GLU A 43 -1.69 1.67 10.35
N LEU A 44 -1.86 2.49 9.31
CA LEU A 44 -1.69 2.07 7.91
C LEU A 44 -0.26 1.59 7.65
N ILE A 45 0.75 2.35 8.08
CA ILE A 45 2.17 1.98 7.94
C ILE A 45 2.47 0.68 8.70
N THR A 46 1.90 0.51 9.89
CA THR A 46 2.07 -0.71 10.68
C THR A 46 1.49 -1.92 9.95
N ALA A 47 0.28 -1.80 9.39
CA ALA A 47 -0.32 -2.86 8.58
C ALA A 47 0.50 -3.14 7.29
N ALA A 48 0.95 -2.09 6.60
CA ALA A 48 1.75 -2.19 5.39
C ALA A 48 3.09 -2.89 5.65
N THR A 49 3.76 -2.59 6.76
CA THR A 49 5.03 -3.22 7.16
C THR A 49 4.86 -4.71 7.38
N ARG A 50 3.77 -5.13 8.05
CA ARG A 50 3.45 -6.56 8.23
C ARG A 50 3.20 -7.23 6.88
N TYR A 51 2.44 -6.60 5.99
CA TYR A 51 2.19 -7.12 4.64
C TYR A 51 3.48 -7.19 3.78
N MET A 52 4.36 -6.20 3.87
CA MET A 52 5.64 -6.16 3.14
C MET A 52 6.51 -7.36 3.47
N SER A 53 6.48 -7.86 4.72
CA SER A 53 7.22 -9.06 5.11
C SER A 53 6.83 -10.28 4.24
N PHE A 54 5.55 -10.46 3.93
CA PHE A 54 5.09 -11.51 3.01
C PHE A 54 5.45 -11.19 1.55
N ARG A 55 5.29 -9.94 1.11
CA ARG A 55 5.53 -9.54 -0.29
C ARG A 55 6.99 -9.68 -0.68
N SER A 56 7.91 -9.23 0.17
CA SER A 56 9.36 -9.32 -0.05
C SER A 56 9.86 -10.77 -0.06
N ASN A 57 9.29 -11.65 0.76
CA ASN A 57 9.64 -13.07 0.78
C ASN A 57 8.96 -13.90 -0.31
N TRP A 58 7.92 -13.38 -0.98
CA TRP A 58 7.10 -14.16 -1.92
C TRP A 58 7.91 -14.81 -3.05
N LEU A 59 8.90 -14.11 -3.61
CA LEU A 59 9.74 -14.67 -4.67
C LEU A 59 10.83 -15.61 -4.15
N LEU A 60 11.10 -15.60 -2.85
CA LEU A 60 12.07 -16.48 -2.18
C LEU A 60 11.44 -17.83 -1.79
N TRP A 61 10.12 -17.85 -1.58
CA TRP A 61 9.41 -19.06 -1.16
C TRP A 61 9.18 -20.07 -2.28
N ASN A 62 9.33 -21.34 -1.92
CA ASN A 62 8.90 -22.47 -2.73
C ASN A 62 7.36 -22.58 -2.76
N ARG A 63 6.85 -23.60 -3.45
CA ARG A 63 5.40 -23.77 -3.64
C ARG A 63 4.69 -24.09 -2.33
N GLU A 64 5.23 -24.98 -1.49
CA GLU A 64 4.62 -25.34 -0.21
C GLU A 64 4.57 -24.13 0.74
N GLN A 65 5.68 -23.39 0.87
CA GLN A 65 5.76 -22.19 1.70
C GLN A 65 4.79 -21.11 1.24
N LYS A 66 4.63 -20.91 -0.08
CA LYS A 66 3.61 -20.01 -0.62
C LYS A 66 2.22 -20.45 -0.21
N ALA A 67 1.88 -21.73 -0.39
CA ALA A 67 0.56 -22.25 -0.04
C ALA A 67 0.24 -22.10 1.45
N GLU A 68 1.23 -22.36 2.32
CA GLU A 68 1.10 -22.21 3.77
C GLU A 68 0.90 -20.75 4.21
N ASN A 69 1.63 -19.82 3.58
CA ASN A 69 1.62 -18.40 3.99
C ASN A 69 0.56 -17.55 3.26
N ASP A 70 -0.05 -18.05 2.18
CA ASP A 70 -1.01 -17.28 1.38
C ASP A 70 -2.25 -16.80 2.18
N PRO A 71 -2.83 -17.59 3.08
CA PRO A 71 -3.94 -17.12 3.92
C PRO A 71 -3.54 -15.94 4.82
N ALA A 72 -2.36 -16.03 5.46
CA ALA A 72 -1.85 -14.97 6.33
C ALA A 72 -1.50 -13.70 5.53
N ARG A 73 -0.87 -13.87 4.35
CA ARG A 73 -0.60 -12.77 3.41
C ARG A 73 -1.90 -12.08 2.98
N THR A 74 -2.92 -12.84 2.64
CA THR A 74 -4.23 -12.32 2.21
C THR A 74 -4.91 -11.55 3.33
N SER A 75 -4.87 -12.06 4.57
CA SER A 75 -5.38 -11.36 5.75
C SER A 75 -4.65 -10.04 6.01
N CYS A 76 -3.31 -10.04 5.95
CA CYS A 76 -2.52 -8.81 6.09
C CYS A 76 -2.85 -7.79 5.00
N HIS A 77 -3.02 -8.25 3.75
CA HIS A 77 -3.41 -7.38 2.65
C HIS A 77 -4.79 -6.76 2.86
N ASN A 78 -5.77 -7.54 3.30
CA ASN A 78 -7.10 -7.03 3.62
C ASN A 78 -7.04 -5.95 4.72
N MET A 79 -6.18 -6.13 5.73
CA MET A 79 -5.97 -5.12 6.76
C MET A 79 -5.41 -3.82 6.18
N VAL A 80 -4.42 -3.90 5.27
CA VAL A 80 -3.89 -2.70 4.57
C VAL A 80 -5.00 -1.95 3.85
N ILE A 81 -5.86 -2.67 3.12
CA ILE A 81 -6.99 -2.06 2.39
C ILE A 81 -7.97 -1.39 3.37
N VAL A 82 -8.28 -2.04 4.49
CA VAL A 82 -9.10 -1.45 5.55
C VAL A 82 -8.48 -0.16 6.08
N LYS A 83 -7.17 -0.13 6.33
CA LYS A 83 -6.47 1.07 6.82
C LYS A 83 -6.45 2.21 5.81
N PHE A 84 -6.24 1.93 4.52
CA PHE A 84 -6.40 2.94 3.47
C PHE A 84 -7.82 3.52 3.46
N ASN A 85 -8.84 2.66 3.56
CA ASN A 85 -10.23 3.09 3.57
C ASN A 85 -10.58 3.91 4.83
N GLN A 86 -10.06 3.54 5.99
CA GLN A 86 -10.26 4.26 7.24
C GLN A 86 -9.68 5.68 7.15
N LEU A 87 -8.42 5.82 6.72
CA LEU A 87 -7.78 7.12 6.54
C LEU A 87 -8.53 7.98 5.51
N ALA A 88 -8.86 7.43 4.35
CA ALA A 88 -9.59 8.17 3.32
C ALA A 88 -10.97 8.64 3.80
N ARG A 89 -11.72 7.79 4.52
CA ARG A 89 -13.03 8.16 5.08
C ARG A 89 -12.89 9.26 6.13
N TYR A 90 -11.90 9.16 7.01
CA TYR A 90 -11.64 10.19 8.01
C TYR A 90 -11.32 11.53 7.35
N LEU A 91 -10.40 11.55 6.39
CA LEU A 91 -10.04 12.78 5.65
C LEU A 91 -11.26 13.39 4.95
N LYS A 92 -12.12 12.57 4.34
CA LYS A 92 -13.39 13.04 3.75
C LYS A 92 -14.34 13.65 4.79
N MET A 93 -14.41 13.09 6.00
CA MET A 93 -15.18 13.68 7.11
C MET A 93 -14.62 15.04 7.56
N GLN A 94 -13.31 15.24 7.45
CA GLN A 94 -12.65 16.53 7.70
C GLN A 94 -12.73 17.52 6.52
N GLY A 95 -13.53 17.20 5.49
CA GLY A 95 -13.73 18.07 4.32
C GLY A 95 -12.58 18.03 3.30
N LYS A 96 -11.66 17.05 3.39
CA LYS A 96 -10.62 16.82 2.37
C LYS A 96 -11.18 15.99 1.22
N ALA A 97 -10.47 16.01 0.08
CA ALA A 97 -10.91 15.27 -1.11
C ALA A 97 -10.67 13.76 -0.98
N ALA A 98 -9.50 13.35 -0.47
CA ALA A 98 -9.02 11.97 -0.48
C ALA A 98 -9.04 11.33 -1.88
N ALA A 99 -8.75 12.14 -2.91
CA ALA A 99 -8.75 11.71 -4.31
C ALA A 99 -7.66 10.67 -4.61
N TRP A 100 -6.57 10.65 -3.84
CA TRP A 100 -5.53 9.62 -3.89
C TRP A 100 -6.11 8.21 -3.73
N ARG A 101 -7.17 8.04 -2.93
CA ARG A 101 -7.79 6.72 -2.71
C ARG A 101 -8.51 6.24 -3.96
N GLU A 102 -9.18 7.13 -4.67
CA GLU A 102 -9.89 6.81 -5.92
C GLU A 102 -8.90 6.46 -7.03
N LYS A 103 -7.76 7.17 -7.10
CA LYS A 103 -6.65 6.88 -8.05
C LYS A 103 -5.97 5.52 -7.82
N LEU A 104 -6.04 4.98 -6.61
CA LEU A 104 -5.58 3.63 -6.28
C LEU A 104 -6.57 2.55 -6.75
N GLY A 105 -7.80 2.92 -7.11
CA GLY A 105 -8.87 2.04 -7.61
C GLY A 105 -9.64 1.34 -6.48
N GLU A 106 -10.88 0.91 -6.76
CA GLU A 106 -11.69 0.20 -5.77
C GLU A 106 -11.53 -1.33 -5.86
N GLU A 107 -11.71 -1.98 -4.72
CA GLU A 107 -11.63 -3.44 -4.62
C GLU A 107 -12.71 -4.15 -5.46
N SER A 108 -13.88 -3.50 -5.60
CA SER A 108 -15.03 -3.98 -6.38
C SER A 108 -14.77 -4.02 -7.88
N ASP A 109 -13.78 -3.27 -8.37
CA ASP A 109 -13.64 -3.01 -9.80
C ASP A 109 -12.85 -4.13 -10.50
N ASN A 110 -11.79 -4.65 -9.86
CA ASN A 110 -10.95 -5.73 -10.39
C ASN A 110 -9.99 -6.29 -9.32
N SER A 111 -9.64 -7.58 -9.42
CA SER A 111 -8.52 -8.20 -8.69
C SER A 111 -7.17 -7.46 -8.85
N ASN A 112 -6.97 -6.76 -9.97
CA ASN A 112 -5.76 -5.96 -10.20
C ASN A 112 -5.73 -4.67 -9.36
N SER A 113 -6.88 -4.10 -8.96
CA SER A 113 -6.93 -2.94 -8.06
C SER A 113 -6.37 -3.28 -6.67
N ARG A 114 -6.65 -4.49 -6.18
CA ARG A 114 -6.04 -5.02 -4.96
C ARG A 114 -4.51 -5.08 -5.08
N LYS A 115 -3.97 -5.54 -6.22
CA LYS A 115 -2.51 -5.58 -6.42
C LYS A 115 -1.89 -4.18 -6.40
N ARG A 116 -2.50 -3.21 -7.10
CA ARG A 116 -2.06 -1.80 -7.10
C ARG A 116 -2.00 -1.20 -5.69
N LEU A 117 -3.02 -1.47 -4.84
CA LEU A 117 -3.02 -1.08 -3.43
C LEU A 117 -1.86 -1.71 -2.65
N GLY A 118 -1.63 -3.01 -2.85
CA GLY A 118 -0.50 -3.72 -2.24
C GLY A 118 0.87 -3.19 -2.69
N ASP A 119 1.00 -2.81 -3.96
CA ASP A 119 2.23 -2.25 -4.52
C ASP A 119 2.51 -0.87 -3.94
N PHE A 120 1.48 -0.01 -3.82
CA PHE A 120 1.61 1.28 -3.16
C PHE A 120 1.93 1.14 -1.66
N ALA A 121 1.35 0.16 -0.97
CA ALA A 121 1.71 -0.13 0.42
C ALA A 121 3.20 -0.51 0.59
N CYS A 122 3.76 -1.28 -0.34
CA CYS A 122 5.19 -1.61 -0.33
C CYS A 122 6.04 -0.35 -0.54
N TYR A 123 5.60 0.59 -1.39
CA TYR A 123 6.27 1.87 -1.57
C TYR A 123 6.29 2.73 -0.30
N LEU A 124 5.17 2.80 0.45
CA LEU A 124 5.14 3.54 1.71
C LEU A 124 6.20 2.99 2.69
N VAL A 125 6.32 1.67 2.78
CA VAL A 125 7.32 1.04 3.65
C VAL A 125 8.75 1.23 3.11
N LEU A 126 8.96 1.25 1.79
CA LEU A 126 10.24 1.61 1.18
C LEU A 126 10.68 3.01 1.65
N VAL A 127 9.80 4.00 1.57
CA VAL A 127 10.12 5.38 1.99
C VAL A 127 10.49 5.41 3.48
N ASN A 128 9.69 4.77 4.35
CA ASN A 128 10.00 4.69 5.77
C ASN A 128 11.35 4.00 6.04
N SER A 129 11.65 2.93 5.31
CA SER A 129 12.91 2.19 5.45
C SER A 129 14.11 3.03 5.03
N LEU A 130 13.99 3.86 3.99
CA LEU A 130 15.05 4.77 3.54
C LEU A 130 15.29 5.92 4.52
N LEU A 131 14.24 6.40 5.20
CA LEU A 131 14.33 7.48 6.18
C LEU A 131 14.90 7.04 7.53
N ALA A 132 14.83 5.75 7.88
CA ALA A 132 15.34 5.17 9.13
C ALA A 132 16.88 4.99 9.16
N ARG A 133 17.60 5.66 8.26
CA ARG A 133 19.06 5.60 8.13
C ARG A 133 19.81 6.29 9.29
#